data_AF-A0A920NUP7-F1
#
_entry.id   AF-A0A920NUP7-F1
#
_cell.length_a   1.000
_cell.length_b   1.000
_cell.length_c   1.000
_cell.angle_alpha   90.00
_cell.angle_beta   90.00
_cell.angle_gamma   90.00
#
_symmetry.space_group_name_H-M   'P 1'
#
loop_
_entity.id
_entity.type
_entity.pdbx_description
1 polymer ?
#
loop_
_entity_poly.entity_id
_entity_poly.type
_entity_poly.pdbx_seq_one_letter_code
_entity_poly.pdbx_strand_id
1 'polypeptide(L)'
;MGFRFFPFPSGFDTTFSTMWALTDFTAENGATRLVPGSHKVNESSLEEALSTAKNLTINFEEETKAAEMKAGSVLFYTGSLYHGAGPNSTESVRIGLTIQYTLGWLRQEENQYLGNSSEVLNELPEDLLRLMGYKGAASSLGFYDNLKDPMAAIRPELEKDFNETL
;
A
#
# COMPACT_ATOMS: atom_id res chain seq x y z
N MET A 1 -3.40 11.97 -2.41
CA MET A 1 -3.63 12.82 -1.22
C MET A 1 -4.59 12.06 -0.31
N GLY A 2 -4.09 11.52 0.79
CA GLY A 2 -4.89 10.82 1.81
C GLY A 2 -4.06 10.79 3.08
N PHE A 3 -4.67 11.10 4.23
CA PHE A 3 -4.05 11.13 5.58
C PHE A 3 -3.18 12.34 5.95
N ARG A 4 -3.53 13.56 5.51
CA ARG A 4 -2.85 14.81 5.95
C ARG A 4 -3.14 15.21 7.43
N PHE A 5 -3.84 14.36 8.20
CA PHE A 5 -4.39 14.69 9.52
C PHE A 5 -3.89 13.78 10.65
N PHE A 6 -3.14 12.70 10.35
CA PHE A 6 -2.63 11.80 11.36
C PHE A 6 -1.11 11.76 11.30
N PRO A 7 -0.41 12.26 12.32
CA PRO A 7 1.03 12.10 12.41
C PRO A 7 1.35 10.70 12.87
N PHE A 8 1.85 9.87 11.95
CA PHE A 8 2.43 8.60 12.34
C PHE A 8 3.83 8.85 12.92
N PRO A 9 4.21 8.18 14.02
CA PRO A 9 5.56 8.24 14.54
C PRO A 9 6.58 7.88 13.45
N SER A 10 7.72 8.58 13.44
CA SER A 10 8.84 8.22 12.59
C SER A 10 9.30 6.79 12.90
N GLY A 11 9.69 6.05 11.85
CA GLY A 11 10.16 4.66 11.98
C GLY A 11 9.07 3.60 12.12
N PHE A 12 7.78 3.96 11.96
CA PHE A 12 6.68 2.99 11.92
C PHE A 12 5.85 3.14 10.64
N ASP A 13 6.16 2.30 9.65
CA ASP A 13 5.40 2.26 8.39
C ASP A 13 4.11 1.45 8.56
N THR A 14 2.98 2.10 8.37
CA THR A 14 1.64 1.49 8.42
C THR A 14 1.18 0.93 7.08
N THR A 15 1.85 1.31 6.00
CA THR A 15 1.50 0.94 4.64
C THR A 15 2.75 0.62 3.83
N PHE A 16 2.56 -0.25 2.84
CA PHE A 16 3.58 -0.69 1.91
C PHE A 16 2.96 -0.86 0.53
N SER A 17 3.67 -0.47 -0.51
CA SER A 17 3.12 -0.44 -1.86
C SER A 17 4.05 -1.12 -2.86
N THR A 18 3.42 -1.78 -3.83
CA THR A 18 4.08 -2.30 -5.02
C THR A 18 3.60 -1.54 -6.23
N MET A 19 4.54 -1.12 -7.08
CA MET A 19 4.26 -0.53 -8.38
C MET A 19 4.80 -1.47 -9.45
N TRP A 20 3.89 -2.14 -10.16
CA TRP A 20 4.19 -3.06 -11.23
C TRP A 20 4.23 -2.31 -12.56
N ALA A 21 5.33 -2.47 -13.29
CA ALA A 21 5.47 -1.92 -14.63
C ALA A 21 4.75 -2.83 -15.63
N LEU A 22 3.58 -2.45 -16.13
CA LEU A 22 2.90 -3.19 -17.21
C LEU A 22 3.40 -2.78 -18.60
N THR A 23 4.00 -1.59 -18.69
CA THR A 23 4.81 -1.11 -19.81
C THR A 23 6.19 -0.72 -19.31
N ASP A 24 7.15 -0.48 -20.20
CA ASP A 24 8.43 0.12 -19.81
C ASP A 24 8.21 1.49 -19.13
N PHE A 25 8.91 1.71 -18.02
CA PHE A 25 8.99 2.99 -17.32
C PHE A 25 10.37 3.58 -17.59
N THR A 26 10.39 4.81 -18.06
CA THR A 26 11.58 5.60 -18.36
C THR A 26 11.42 6.97 -17.71
N ALA A 27 12.51 7.69 -17.50
CA ALA A 27 12.45 9.06 -16.98
C ALA A 27 11.57 9.96 -17.87
N GLU A 28 11.61 9.77 -19.18
CA GLU A 28 10.88 10.56 -20.18
C GLU A 28 9.38 10.24 -20.23
N ASN A 29 8.99 8.97 -20.10
CA ASN A 29 7.57 8.57 -20.12
C ASN A 29 6.88 8.60 -18.74
N GLY A 30 7.51 9.24 -17.77
CA GLY A 30 6.92 9.52 -16.47
C GLY A 30 7.03 8.38 -15.45
N ALA A 31 8.16 7.67 -15.43
CA ALA A 31 8.50 6.75 -14.35
C ALA A 31 8.27 7.39 -12.97
N THR A 32 7.83 6.58 -12.00
CA THR A 32 7.66 7.03 -10.61
C THR A 32 8.94 7.66 -10.10
N ARG A 33 8.85 8.86 -9.52
CA ARG A 33 9.95 9.60 -8.93
C ARG A 33 9.95 9.35 -7.43
N LEU A 34 11.12 9.08 -6.88
CA LEU A 34 11.35 8.78 -5.46
C LEU A 34 12.31 9.80 -4.88
N VAL A 35 12.14 10.19 -3.62
CA VAL A 35 13.14 10.96 -2.87
C VAL A 35 13.93 10.00 -1.97
N PRO A 36 15.14 9.57 -2.37
CA PRO A 36 15.88 8.58 -1.60
C PRO A 36 16.17 9.07 -0.18
N GLY A 37 15.84 8.25 0.82
CA GLY A 37 16.11 8.55 2.23
C GLY A 37 15.06 9.41 2.93
N SER A 38 14.02 9.91 2.25
CA SER A 38 12.98 10.73 2.88
C SER A 38 12.21 9.99 3.99
N HIS A 39 12.10 8.67 3.89
CA HIS A 39 11.49 7.81 4.92
C HIS A 39 12.28 7.77 6.24
N LYS A 40 13.52 8.28 6.25
CA LYS A 40 14.40 8.31 7.44
C LYS A 40 14.37 9.64 8.18
N VAL A 41 13.62 10.63 7.68
CA VAL A 41 13.54 11.94 8.30
C VAL A 41 12.84 11.78 9.65
N ASN A 42 13.64 11.82 10.71
CA ASN A 42 13.17 11.67 12.09
C ASN A 42 12.71 13.04 12.57
N GLU A 43 11.41 13.28 12.57
CA GLU A 43 10.86 14.56 13.01
C GLU A 43 10.68 14.50 14.53
N SER A 44 11.49 15.28 15.24
CA SER A 44 11.53 15.34 16.71
C SER A 44 10.24 15.86 17.35
N SER A 45 9.35 16.47 16.57
CA SER A 45 8.03 16.89 17.04
C SER A 45 6.99 16.94 15.91
N LEU A 46 5.71 16.87 16.29
CA LEU A 46 4.58 17.00 15.38
C LEU A 46 4.53 18.37 14.66
N GLU A 47 4.87 19.45 15.37
CA GLU A 47 4.91 20.78 14.77
C GLU A 47 6.04 20.93 13.75
N GLU A 48 7.19 20.31 14.03
CA GLU A 48 8.31 20.23 13.09
C GLU A 48 7.90 19.43 11.85
N ALA A 49 7.23 18.28 12.02
CA ALA A 49 6.65 17.50 10.91
C ALA A 49 5.69 18.25 10.02
N LEU A 50 4.76 18.98 10.63
CA LEU A 50 3.80 19.76 9.86
C LEU A 50 4.42 21.00 9.22
N SER A 51 5.47 21.57 9.81
CA SER A 51 6.22 22.70 9.25
C SER A 51 7.14 22.26 8.11
N THR A 52 7.91 21.19 8.29
CA THR A 52 8.76 20.55 7.29
C THR A 52 7.94 20.13 6.09
N ALA A 53 6.82 19.42 6.28
CA ALA A 53 5.93 19.03 5.19
C ALA A 53 5.22 20.21 4.48
N LYS A 54 5.01 21.34 5.16
CA LYS A 54 4.46 22.57 4.55
C LYS A 54 5.50 23.37 3.77
N ASN A 55 6.76 23.29 4.19
CA ASN A 55 7.88 24.04 3.60
C ASN A 55 8.78 23.18 2.70
N LEU A 56 8.43 21.90 2.51
CA LEU A 56 9.19 20.97 1.68
C LEU A 56 9.07 21.38 0.21
N THR A 57 10.03 22.19 -0.25
CA THR A 57 10.21 22.47 -1.66
C THR A 57 11.21 21.45 -2.17
N ILE A 58 10.71 20.39 -2.80
CA ILE A 58 11.57 19.37 -3.43
C ILE A 58 12.00 19.91 -4.79
N ASN A 59 13.31 20.05 -5.00
CA ASN A 59 13.84 20.22 -6.34
C ASN A 59 13.69 18.89 -7.10
N PHE A 60 12.74 18.87 -8.02
CA PHE A 60 12.37 17.67 -8.76
C PHE A 60 13.57 16.98 -9.44
N GLU A 61 14.50 17.74 -10.03
CA GLU A 61 15.63 17.14 -10.76
C GLU A 61 16.76 16.69 -9.84
N GLU A 62 17.06 17.46 -8.80
CA GLU A 62 18.21 17.22 -7.93
C GLU A 62 17.91 16.19 -6.83
N GLU A 63 16.70 16.20 -6.29
CA GLU A 63 16.36 15.44 -5.08
C GLU A 63 15.53 14.20 -5.35
N THR A 64 15.02 14.03 -6.58
CA THR A 64 14.23 12.84 -6.95
C THR A 64 14.94 11.96 -7.97
N LYS A 65 14.69 10.65 -7.92
CA LYS A 65 15.19 9.66 -8.88
C LYS A 65 14.04 8.96 -9.56
N ALA A 66 14.10 8.85 -10.88
CA ALA A 66 13.18 8.02 -11.65
C ALA A 66 13.44 6.53 -11.37
N ALA A 67 12.38 5.80 -11.03
CA ALA A 67 12.39 4.34 -10.97
C ALA A 67 12.15 3.78 -12.37
N GLU A 68 13.19 3.86 -13.22
CA GLU A 68 13.16 3.27 -14.56
C GLU A 68 13.14 1.74 -14.47
N MET A 69 12.24 1.12 -15.23
CA MET A 69 11.90 -0.29 -15.09
C MET A 69 11.48 -0.84 -16.44
N LYS A 70 11.86 -2.09 -16.73
CA LYS A 70 11.28 -2.82 -17.87
C LYS A 70 9.91 -3.39 -17.48
N ALA A 71 9.04 -3.57 -18.47
CA ALA A 71 7.76 -4.25 -18.27
C ALA A 71 7.98 -5.59 -17.53
N GLY A 72 7.16 -5.85 -16.52
CA GLY A 72 7.29 -6.99 -15.58
C GLY A 72 8.11 -6.70 -14.33
N SER A 73 8.84 -5.58 -14.24
CA SER A 73 9.55 -5.20 -13.01
C SER A 73 8.58 -4.68 -11.93
N VAL A 74 9.01 -4.77 -10.67
CA VAL A 74 8.24 -4.28 -9.52
C VAL A 74 9.10 -3.38 -8.65
N LEU A 75 8.59 -2.20 -8.35
CA LEU A 75 9.14 -1.32 -7.33
C LEU A 75 8.40 -1.54 -6.00
N PHE A 76 9.16 -1.74 -4.93
CA PHE A 76 8.66 -1.81 -3.56
C PHE A 76 9.02 -0.54 -2.79
N TYR A 77 8.06 0.05 -2.09
CA TYR A 77 8.30 1.24 -1.26
C TYR A 77 7.33 1.33 -0.09
N THR A 78 7.79 1.91 1.02
CA THR A 78 6.98 2.14 2.21
C THR A 78 6.16 3.42 2.10
N GLY A 79 5.11 3.55 2.91
CA GLY A 79 4.24 4.73 2.93
C GLY A 79 4.94 6.03 3.32
N SER A 80 6.06 5.96 4.06
CA SER A 80 6.87 7.11 4.45
C SER A 80 7.83 7.61 3.37
N LEU A 81 8.07 6.83 2.30
CA LEU A 81 8.92 7.28 1.19
C LEU A 81 8.15 8.30 0.34
N TYR A 82 8.72 9.49 0.15
CA TYR A 82 8.16 10.51 -0.72
C TYR A 82 8.34 10.09 -2.16
N HIS A 83 7.24 10.12 -2.88
CA HIS A 83 7.18 9.69 -4.26
C HIS A 83 6.05 10.40 -5.01
N GLY A 84 6.13 10.38 -6.33
CA GLY A 84 5.10 10.92 -7.21
C GLY A 84 5.28 10.41 -8.63
N ALA A 85 4.23 10.50 -9.45
CA ALA A 85 4.37 10.21 -10.87
C ALA A 85 5.29 11.25 -11.54
N GLY A 86 6.24 10.80 -12.36
CA GLY A 86 6.99 11.70 -13.23
C GLY A 86 6.11 12.25 -14.37
N PRO A 87 6.44 13.41 -14.95
CA PRO A 87 5.77 13.90 -16.15
C PRO A 87 6.01 12.93 -17.30
N ASN A 88 4.98 12.65 -18.09
CA ASN A 88 5.11 11.91 -19.33
C ASN A 88 5.19 12.91 -20.48
N SER A 89 6.38 13.07 -21.07
CA SER A 89 6.63 13.94 -22.22
C SER A 89 6.63 13.19 -23.56
N THR A 90 6.20 11.94 -23.57
CA THR A 90 6.11 11.10 -24.78
C THR A 90 4.67 10.99 -25.26
N GLU A 91 4.50 10.51 -26.49
CA GLU A 91 3.18 10.17 -27.06
C GLU A 91 2.65 8.79 -26.60
N SER A 92 3.42 8.07 -25.77
CA SER A 92 3.08 6.72 -25.33
C SER A 92 2.32 6.70 -23.99
N VAL A 93 1.37 5.78 -23.85
CA VAL A 93 0.67 5.55 -22.57
C VAL A 93 1.51 4.62 -21.70
N ARG A 94 1.92 5.12 -20.51
CA ARG A 94 2.56 4.31 -19.47
C ARG A 94 1.51 3.66 -18.58
N ILE A 95 1.52 2.33 -18.46
CA ILE A 95 0.55 1.58 -17.65
C ILE A 95 1.26 0.97 -16.46
N GLY A 96 0.81 1.33 -15.26
CA GLY A 96 1.28 0.75 -14.00
C GLY A 96 0.12 0.17 -13.20
N LEU A 97 0.41 -0.89 -12.44
CA LEU A 97 -0.52 -1.47 -11.47
C LEU A 97 0.03 -1.25 -10.06
N THR A 98 -0.75 -0.59 -9.21
CA THR A 98 -0.42 -0.40 -7.80
C THR A 98 -1.20 -1.37 -6.92
N ILE A 99 -0.51 -2.18 -6.14
CA ILE A 99 -1.12 -2.97 -5.07
C ILE A 99 -0.57 -2.43 -3.75
N GLN A 100 -1.49 -1.92 -2.92
CA GLN A 100 -1.17 -1.33 -1.62
C GLN A 100 -1.57 -2.28 -0.50
N TYR A 101 -0.69 -2.39 0.48
CA TYR A 101 -0.84 -3.20 1.69
C TYR A 101 -0.87 -2.27 2.90
N THR A 102 -1.65 -2.67 3.90
CA THR A 102 -1.76 -1.98 5.17
C THR A 102 -1.71 -2.99 6.30
N LEU A 103 -1.38 -2.54 7.52
CA LEU A 103 -1.45 -3.39 8.69
C LEU A 103 -2.88 -3.91 8.87
N GLY A 104 -3.06 -5.16 9.30
CA GLY A 104 -4.38 -5.80 9.40
C GLY A 104 -5.38 -5.08 10.31
N TRP A 105 -4.90 -4.22 11.22
CA TRP A 105 -5.72 -3.42 12.12
C TRP A 105 -6.12 -2.05 11.56
N LEU A 106 -5.72 -1.74 10.32
CA LEU A 106 -6.09 -0.54 9.60
C LEU A 106 -7.13 -0.87 8.53
N ARG A 107 -7.96 0.13 8.20
CA ARG A 107 -8.97 0.00 7.16
C ARG A 107 -8.32 0.03 5.77
N GLN A 108 -8.76 -0.89 4.91
CA GLN A 108 -8.38 -0.91 3.50
C GLN A 108 -8.94 0.30 2.75
N GLU A 109 -8.21 0.77 1.72
CA GLU A 109 -8.67 1.85 0.85
C GLU A 109 -9.92 1.44 0.05
N GLU A 110 -9.87 0.28 -0.59
CA GLU A 110 -11.03 -0.41 -1.16
C GLU A 110 -11.49 -1.51 -0.22
N ASN A 111 -12.80 -1.59 0.04
CA ASN A 111 -13.37 -2.57 0.95
C ASN A 111 -13.48 -3.95 0.28
N GLN A 112 -12.46 -4.79 0.45
CA GLN A 112 -12.38 -6.10 -0.19
C GLN A 112 -13.45 -7.10 0.30
N TYR A 113 -14.05 -6.86 1.47
CA TYR A 113 -15.15 -7.69 2.00
C TYR A 113 -16.46 -7.50 1.21
N LEU A 114 -16.65 -6.32 0.61
CA LEU A 114 -17.89 -5.96 -0.12
C LEU A 114 -17.69 -5.80 -1.61
N GLY A 115 -16.45 -5.57 -2.06
CA GLY A 115 -16.13 -5.30 -3.46
C GLY A 115 -16.07 -6.54 -4.36
N ASN A 116 -16.03 -7.74 -3.77
CA ASN A 116 -15.83 -8.99 -4.51
C ASN A 116 -17.11 -9.83 -4.54
N SER A 117 -17.39 -10.44 -5.69
CA SER A 117 -18.49 -11.42 -5.82
C SER A 117 -18.10 -12.75 -5.16
N SER A 118 -19.10 -13.56 -4.82
CA SER A 118 -18.87 -14.92 -4.33
C SER A 118 -18.14 -15.79 -5.36
N GLU A 119 -18.39 -15.59 -6.66
CA GLU A 119 -17.67 -16.28 -7.75
C GLU A 119 -16.16 -16.05 -7.65
N VAL A 120 -15.73 -14.78 -7.57
CA VAL A 120 -14.31 -14.42 -7.44
C VAL A 120 -13.72 -15.03 -6.15
N LEU A 121 -14.39 -14.86 -5.01
CA LEU A 121 -13.88 -15.34 -3.73
C LEU A 121 -13.74 -16.88 -3.65
N ASN A 122 -14.50 -17.63 -4.46
CA ASN A 122 -14.37 -19.08 -4.54
C ASN A 122 -13.17 -19.54 -5.38
N GLU A 123 -12.69 -18.72 -6.32
CA GLU A 123 -11.57 -19.08 -7.20
C GLU A 123 -10.20 -18.66 -6.65
N LEU A 124 -10.16 -17.64 -5.78
CA LEU A 124 -8.89 -17.15 -5.24
C LEU A 124 -8.22 -18.16 -4.29
N PRO A 125 -6.87 -18.26 -4.29
CA PRO A 125 -6.14 -19.07 -3.33
C PRO A 125 -6.40 -18.62 -1.88
N GLU A 126 -6.37 -19.55 -0.93
CA GLU A 126 -6.58 -19.25 0.49
C GLU A 126 -5.65 -18.13 0.97
N ASP A 127 -4.34 -18.22 0.69
CA ASP A 127 -3.36 -17.22 1.13
C ASP A 127 -3.68 -15.81 0.63
N LEU A 128 -4.27 -15.68 -0.56
CA LEU A 128 -4.69 -14.39 -1.09
C LEU A 128 -5.94 -13.87 -0.38
N LEU A 129 -6.91 -14.73 -0.09
CA LEU A 129 -8.08 -14.35 0.72
C LEU A 129 -7.64 -13.90 2.13
N ARG A 130 -6.70 -14.63 2.74
CA ARG A 130 -6.09 -14.23 4.03
C ARG A 130 -5.42 -12.86 3.92
N LEU A 131 -4.66 -12.60 2.86
CA LEU A 131 -4.01 -11.31 2.60
C LEU A 131 -5.02 -10.18 2.35
N MET A 132 -6.15 -10.48 1.71
CA MET A 132 -7.27 -9.55 1.48
C MET A 132 -8.05 -9.21 2.76
N GLY A 133 -7.72 -9.81 3.91
CA GLY A 133 -8.33 -9.51 5.19
C GLY A 133 -9.29 -10.56 5.71
N TYR A 134 -9.47 -11.70 5.03
CA TYR A 134 -10.27 -12.83 5.55
C TYR A 134 -9.50 -13.62 6.64
N LYS A 135 -8.93 -12.91 7.62
CA LYS A 135 -8.24 -13.42 8.82
C LYS A 135 -8.35 -12.40 9.95
N GLY A 136 -8.10 -12.84 11.18
CA GLY A 136 -7.92 -11.94 12.32
C GLY A 136 -6.67 -11.07 12.16
N ALA A 137 -6.73 -9.85 12.69
CA ALA A 137 -5.60 -8.93 12.77
C ALA A 137 -5.01 -8.81 14.19
N ALA A 138 -5.80 -9.16 15.20
CA ALA A 138 -5.43 -9.27 16.60
C ALA A 138 -6.50 -10.12 17.32
N SER A 139 -6.25 -10.52 18.57
CA SER A 139 -7.11 -11.39 19.38
C SER A 139 -8.57 -10.94 19.53
N SER A 140 -8.92 -9.69 19.16
CA SER A 140 -10.30 -9.21 19.13
C SER A 140 -10.56 -8.27 17.95
N LEU A 141 -9.83 -8.44 16.85
CA LEU A 141 -9.93 -7.55 15.69
C LEU A 141 -10.03 -8.34 14.38
N GLY A 142 -11.10 -8.07 13.63
CA GLY A 142 -11.35 -8.72 12.36
C GLY A 142 -12.00 -10.10 12.48
N PHE A 143 -12.75 -10.39 13.55
CA PHE A 143 -13.56 -11.61 13.63
C PHE A 143 -14.92 -11.45 12.94
N TYR A 144 -15.52 -12.57 12.57
CA TYR A 144 -16.90 -12.71 12.13
C TYR A 144 -17.73 -13.38 13.24
N ASP A 145 -19.03 -13.08 13.33
CA ASP A 145 -20.03 -13.74 14.21
C ASP A 145 -19.48 -14.51 15.44
N ASN A 146 -19.31 -13.82 16.58
CA ASN A 146 -18.85 -14.40 17.85
C ASN A 146 -17.44 -15.05 17.80
N LEU A 147 -16.42 -14.27 17.41
CA LEU A 147 -15.01 -14.69 17.34
C LEU A 147 -14.73 -15.84 16.35
N LYS A 148 -15.54 -15.97 15.29
CA LYS A 148 -15.22 -16.86 14.17
C LYS A 148 -14.22 -16.23 13.23
N ASP A 149 -13.49 -17.08 12.54
CA ASP A 149 -12.67 -16.72 11.39
C ASP A 149 -13.57 -16.12 10.27
N PRO A 150 -13.25 -14.92 9.72
CA PRO A 150 -13.98 -14.36 8.58
C PRO A 150 -14.09 -15.30 7.37
N MET A 151 -13.16 -16.23 7.22
CA MET A 151 -13.22 -17.24 6.18
C MET A 151 -14.52 -18.05 6.23
N ALA A 152 -15.08 -18.27 7.43
CA ALA A 152 -16.34 -19.00 7.63
C ALA A 152 -17.54 -18.35 6.91
N ALA A 153 -17.47 -17.06 6.59
CA ALA A 153 -18.53 -16.35 5.87
C ALA A 153 -18.53 -16.62 4.36
N ILE A 154 -17.39 -16.98 3.78
CA ILE A 154 -17.20 -17.08 2.33
C ILE A 154 -16.79 -18.46 1.85
N ARG A 155 -16.04 -19.19 2.67
CA ARG A 155 -15.44 -20.51 2.40
C ARG A 155 -15.43 -21.34 3.71
N PRO A 156 -16.60 -21.79 4.20
CA PRO A 156 -16.72 -22.46 5.50
C PRO A 156 -15.81 -23.68 5.67
N GLU A 157 -15.45 -24.35 4.58
CA GLU A 157 -14.54 -25.49 4.58
C GLU A 157 -13.07 -25.12 4.88
N LEU A 158 -12.74 -23.83 4.89
CA LEU A 158 -11.41 -23.28 5.20
C LEU A 158 -11.37 -22.57 6.57
N GLU A 159 -12.43 -22.68 7.38
CA GLU A 159 -12.50 -22.09 8.72
C GLU A 159 -11.40 -22.65 9.64
N LYS A 160 -10.76 -21.74 10.39
CA LYS A 160 -9.78 -22.05 11.44
C LYS A 160 -10.23 -21.47 12.78
N ASP A 161 -9.62 -21.91 13.89
CA ASP A 161 -9.78 -21.19 15.15
C ASP A 161 -9.27 -19.76 14.96
N PHE A 162 -10.05 -18.75 15.36
CA PHE A 162 -9.70 -17.35 15.14
C PHE A 162 -8.33 -16.99 15.72
N ASN A 163 -7.93 -17.59 16.84
CA ASN A 163 -6.62 -17.34 17.45
C ASN A 163 -5.46 -17.96 16.66
N GLU A 164 -5.73 -18.96 15.83
CA GLU A 164 -4.75 -19.56 14.90
C GLU A 164 -4.60 -18.75 13.60
N THR A 165 -5.48 -17.76 13.37
CA THR A 165 -5.43 -16.91 12.18
C THR A 165 -4.58 -15.65 12.33
N LEU A 166 -4.12 -15.34 13.55
CA LEU A 166 -3.34 -14.13 13.87
C LEU A 166 -2.01 -14.08 13.12
#